data_AF-A0A2V9ZIP2-F1
#
_entry.id   AF-A0A2V9ZIP2-F1
#
_cell.length_a   1.000
_cell.length_b   1.000
_cell.length_c   1.000
_cell.angle_alpha   90.00
_cell.angle_beta   90.00
_cell.angle_gamma   90.00
#
_symmetry.space_group_name_H-M   'P 1'
#
loop_
_entity.id
_entity.type
_entity.pdbx_description
1 polymer ?
#
loop_
_entity_poly.entity_id
_entity_poly.type
_entity_poly.pdbx_seq_one_letter_code
_entity_poly.pdbx_strand_id
1 'polypeptide(L)'
;NTCSVISSIHAQSPDIAMGVDTGGAGDQGMMFGYACNENEDYMPTPISLAHKLTMKLTEMRKSGKLDYLRPDGKSQVTVEYDENRKPVRVDAVVVSTQHSEHVDNKKLHADILQHVIQASIPAKFLDEDTKYHINPTGRFVVGGPMGDTGLTGRKIIVDTYGGMGRHGGGAFSGKDPTKVDRSAAYMARYIAKNVVAAGLAERCEVQLAYAIGVAEPVGVLVETFGTGAVSQEKLEELVRKNFQLTPKGIIESLKLRRPIYRKTAAYGHFGRNDKDFTWEATDKAAALREQAGVKAANHMTATK
;
A
#
# COMPACT_ATOMS: atom_id res chain seq x y z
N ASN A 1 -14.96 -22.98 -14.25
CA ASN A 1 -16.37 -23.22 -13.86
C ASN A 1 -16.57 -24.58 -13.16
N THR A 2 -15.50 -25.36 -12.94
CA THR A 2 -15.58 -26.71 -12.35
C THR A 2 -15.14 -26.79 -10.89
N CYS A 3 -14.72 -25.68 -10.26
CA CYS A 3 -14.34 -25.68 -8.85
C CYS A 3 -15.58 -25.66 -7.94
N SER A 4 -15.51 -26.37 -6.83
CA SER A 4 -16.54 -26.32 -5.78
C SER A 4 -16.54 -24.95 -5.09
N VAL A 5 -17.72 -24.43 -4.78
CA VAL A 5 -17.91 -23.21 -3.98
C VAL A 5 -18.73 -23.58 -2.75
N ILE A 6 -18.11 -23.48 -1.58
CA ILE A 6 -18.74 -23.78 -0.28
C ILE A 6 -19.00 -22.45 0.43
N SER A 7 -20.21 -22.27 0.96
CA SER A 7 -20.61 -21.06 1.70
C SER A 7 -20.96 -21.42 3.15
N SER A 8 -20.35 -20.71 4.10
CA SER A 8 -20.59 -20.87 5.54
C SER A 8 -20.68 -19.49 6.22
N ILE A 9 -21.46 -18.60 5.62
CA ILE A 9 -21.64 -17.21 6.07
C ILE A 9 -22.71 -17.15 7.16
N HIS A 10 -22.40 -16.48 8.27
CA HIS A 10 -23.31 -16.25 9.39
C HIS A 10 -23.60 -14.75 9.57
N ALA A 11 -24.70 -14.42 10.24
CA ALA A 11 -24.96 -13.04 10.66
C ALA A 11 -23.95 -12.57 11.74
N GLN A 12 -23.74 -11.26 11.84
CA GLN A 12 -22.92 -10.68 12.91
C GLN A 12 -23.59 -10.90 14.27
N SER A 13 -22.80 -11.11 15.33
CA SER A 13 -23.31 -11.19 16.71
C SER A 13 -24.05 -9.89 17.09
N PRO A 14 -25.26 -9.99 17.66
CA PRO A 14 -25.97 -8.83 18.22
C PRO A 14 -25.17 -8.10 19.30
N ASP A 15 -24.36 -8.80 20.09
CA ASP A 15 -23.55 -8.19 21.16
C ASP A 15 -22.48 -7.23 20.63
N ILE A 16 -21.93 -7.55 19.46
CA ILE A 16 -20.99 -6.66 18.75
C ILE A 16 -21.77 -5.49 18.14
N ALA A 17 -22.95 -5.75 17.56
CA ALA A 17 -23.77 -4.74 16.90
C ALA A 17 -24.15 -3.58 17.84
N MET A 18 -24.46 -3.87 19.11
CA MET A 18 -24.84 -2.84 20.10
C MET A 18 -23.82 -1.68 20.21
N GLY A 19 -22.52 -1.98 20.20
CA GLY A 19 -21.46 -0.97 20.28
C GLY A 19 -21.12 -0.32 18.93
N VAL A 20 -21.31 -1.04 17.83
CA VAL A 20 -20.92 -0.58 16.49
C VAL A 20 -21.99 0.28 15.84
N ASP A 21 -23.26 -0.10 16.00
CA ASP A 21 -24.40 0.59 15.36
C ASP A 21 -24.62 1.99 15.92
N THR A 22 -24.18 2.25 17.15
CA THR A 22 -24.15 3.58 17.77
C THR A 22 -22.98 4.45 17.28
N GLY A 23 -22.10 3.91 16.43
CA GLY A 23 -20.98 4.62 15.82
C GLY A 23 -19.61 4.36 16.46
N GLY A 24 -19.53 3.43 17.40
CA GLY A 24 -18.26 2.98 18.01
C GLY A 24 -17.41 2.13 17.07
N ALA A 25 -16.15 1.90 17.44
CA ALA A 25 -15.25 1.07 16.67
C ALA A 25 -15.73 -0.39 16.61
N GLY A 26 -15.58 -1.00 15.42
CA GLY A 26 -15.94 -2.40 15.14
C GLY A 26 -15.19 -3.45 15.97
N ASP A 27 -14.01 -3.10 16.47
CA ASP A 27 -13.11 -3.93 17.26
C ASP A 27 -12.06 -3.03 17.93
N GLN A 28 -11.28 -3.59 18.86
CA GLN A 28 -10.04 -2.98 19.31
C GLN A 28 -8.91 -3.16 18.28
N GLY A 29 -7.88 -2.32 18.35
CA GLY A 29 -6.68 -2.53 17.55
C GLY A 29 -5.87 -1.27 17.33
N MET A 30 -4.75 -1.43 16.64
CA MET A 30 -3.88 -0.34 16.20
C MET A 30 -3.73 -0.40 14.68
N MET A 31 -3.68 0.76 14.04
CA MET A 31 -3.56 0.89 12.60
C MET A 31 -2.47 1.91 12.28
N PHE A 32 -1.70 1.63 11.22
CA PHE A 32 -0.57 2.46 10.83
C PHE A 32 -0.75 3.02 9.41
N GLY A 33 -0.45 4.29 9.29
CA GLY A 33 -0.35 5.05 8.05
C GLY A 33 1.10 5.40 7.79
N TYR A 34 1.55 5.34 6.54
CA TYR A 34 2.92 5.74 6.20
C TYR A 34 2.95 6.52 4.89
N ALA A 35 3.85 7.50 4.81
CA ALA A 35 4.19 8.20 3.59
C ALA A 35 5.67 8.65 3.61
N CYS A 36 6.27 8.78 2.43
CA CYS A 36 7.60 9.35 2.24
C CYS A 36 7.68 10.05 0.87
N ASN A 37 8.66 10.91 0.67
CA ASN A 37 8.84 11.66 -0.58
C ASN A 37 9.73 10.95 -1.63
N GLU A 38 9.90 9.62 -1.53
CA GLU A 38 10.73 8.86 -2.47
C GLU A 38 10.11 8.74 -3.87
N ASN A 39 8.77 8.79 -3.96
CA ASN A 39 8.00 8.69 -5.20
C ASN A 39 6.85 9.72 -5.18
N GLU A 40 6.35 10.10 -6.36
CA GLU A 40 5.24 11.07 -6.51
C GLU A 40 3.93 10.60 -5.86
N ASP A 41 3.74 9.30 -5.73
CA ASP A 41 2.61 8.67 -5.05
C ASP A 41 2.79 8.62 -3.52
N TYR A 42 3.91 9.14 -3.00
CA TYR A 42 4.33 9.14 -1.61
C TYR A 42 4.48 7.74 -0.99
N MET A 43 4.86 6.73 -1.79
CA MET A 43 5.15 5.37 -1.33
C MET A 43 6.67 5.07 -1.28
N PRO A 44 7.09 4.12 -0.42
CA PRO A 44 8.45 3.58 -0.46
C PRO A 44 8.76 2.94 -1.81
N THR A 45 9.98 3.17 -2.31
CA THR A 45 10.42 2.66 -3.62
C THR A 45 10.34 1.14 -3.76
N PRO A 46 10.78 0.31 -2.80
CA PRO A 46 10.78 -1.16 -2.94
C PRO A 46 9.39 -1.73 -3.22
N ILE A 47 8.38 -1.33 -2.44
CA ILE A 47 7.01 -1.85 -2.60
C ILE A 47 6.35 -1.32 -3.87
N SER A 48 6.61 -0.06 -4.24
CA SER A 48 6.11 0.53 -5.49
C SER A 48 6.63 -0.24 -6.70
N LEU A 49 7.93 -0.54 -6.74
CA LEU A 49 8.53 -1.33 -7.83
C LEU A 49 8.01 -2.77 -7.86
N ALA A 50 7.93 -3.46 -6.71
CA ALA A 50 7.39 -4.81 -6.65
C ALA A 50 5.93 -4.89 -7.15
N HIS A 51 5.07 -3.94 -6.77
CA HIS A 51 3.70 -3.88 -7.31
C HIS A 51 3.69 -3.64 -8.82
N LYS A 52 4.53 -2.73 -9.33
CA LYS A 52 4.63 -2.47 -10.78
C LYS A 52 5.02 -3.72 -11.56
N LEU A 53 5.97 -4.52 -11.07
CA LEU A 53 6.37 -5.77 -11.71
C LEU A 53 5.21 -6.78 -11.81
N THR A 54 4.47 -7.00 -10.72
CA THR A 54 3.32 -7.94 -10.74
C THR A 54 2.14 -7.43 -11.57
N MET A 55 1.91 -6.11 -11.59
CA MET A 55 0.95 -5.49 -12.52
C MET A 55 1.37 -5.72 -13.98
N LYS A 56 2.65 -5.54 -14.30
CA LYS A 56 3.19 -5.72 -15.64
C LYS A 56 3.13 -7.18 -16.10
N LEU A 57 3.41 -8.15 -15.23
CA LEU A 57 3.17 -9.58 -15.50
C LEU A 57 1.72 -9.84 -15.93
N THR A 58 0.77 -9.28 -15.19
CA THR A 58 -0.65 -9.43 -15.52
C THR A 58 -1.03 -8.74 -16.83
N GLU A 59 -0.47 -7.56 -17.10
CA GLU A 59 -0.66 -6.85 -18.37
C GLU A 59 -0.16 -7.66 -19.56
N MET A 60 1.08 -8.17 -19.50
CA MET A 60 1.69 -8.98 -20.57
C MET A 60 0.91 -10.28 -20.82
N ARG A 61 0.42 -10.91 -19.76
CA ARG A 61 -0.43 -12.10 -19.86
C ARG A 61 -1.79 -11.78 -20.48
N LYS A 62 -2.50 -10.76 -19.98
CA LYS A 62 -3.87 -10.45 -20.43
C LYS A 62 -3.93 -9.83 -21.83
N SER A 63 -2.87 -9.16 -22.26
CA SER A 63 -2.74 -8.66 -23.64
C SER A 63 -2.40 -9.76 -24.65
N GLY A 64 -1.98 -10.94 -24.19
CA GLY A 64 -1.51 -12.03 -25.06
C GLY A 64 -0.09 -11.83 -25.57
N LYS A 65 0.61 -10.76 -25.18
CA LYS A 65 2.00 -10.51 -25.60
C LYS A 65 2.96 -11.60 -25.11
N LEU A 66 2.75 -12.07 -23.88
CA LEU A 66 3.41 -13.25 -23.32
C LEU A 66 2.33 -14.29 -22.99
N ASP A 67 1.81 -14.94 -24.03
CA ASP A 67 0.67 -15.87 -24.00
C ASP A 67 0.91 -17.14 -23.16
N TYR A 68 2.17 -17.50 -22.95
CA TYR A 68 2.57 -18.60 -22.09
C TYR A 68 2.47 -18.28 -20.60
N LEU A 69 2.33 -17.01 -20.20
CA LEU A 69 2.19 -16.66 -18.78
C LEU A 69 0.86 -17.14 -18.20
N ARG A 70 0.92 -17.64 -16.96
CA ARG A 70 -0.24 -18.07 -16.18
C ARG A 70 -0.46 -17.10 -15.00
N PRO A 71 -1.60 -17.18 -14.28
CA PRO A 71 -2.00 -16.13 -13.35
C PRO A 71 -1.13 -15.94 -12.11
N ASP A 72 -0.44 -16.98 -11.62
CA ASP A 72 0.35 -16.91 -10.38
C ASP A 72 1.73 -16.27 -10.65
N GLY A 73 2.05 -15.20 -9.92
CA GLY A 73 3.27 -14.43 -10.12
C GLY A 73 3.65 -13.65 -8.87
N LYS A 74 4.95 -13.63 -8.57
CA LYS A 74 5.54 -13.00 -7.39
C LYS A 74 6.73 -12.16 -7.81
N SER A 75 6.95 -11.06 -7.12
CA SER A 75 8.15 -10.24 -7.30
C SER A 75 8.71 -9.75 -5.97
N GLN A 76 10.00 -9.51 -5.94
CA GLN A 76 10.72 -8.86 -4.84
C GLN A 76 11.76 -7.93 -5.43
N VAL A 77 11.97 -6.77 -4.81
CA VAL A 77 12.95 -5.78 -5.24
C VAL A 77 13.75 -5.34 -4.03
N THR A 78 15.07 -5.47 -4.10
CA THR A 78 16.02 -4.97 -3.11
C THR A 78 16.57 -3.64 -3.61
N VAL A 79 16.40 -2.58 -2.84
CA VAL A 79 16.84 -1.22 -3.19
C VAL A 79 17.94 -0.81 -2.21
N GLU A 80 19.03 -0.28 -2.73
CA GLU A 80 20.06 0.34 -1.89
C GLU A 80 19.69 1.79 -1.59
N TYR A 81 19.98 2.18 -0.35
CA TYR A 81 19.73 3.50 0.18
C TYR A 81 21.03 4.14 0.62
N ASP A 82 21.18 5.44 0.37
CA ASP A 82 22.32 6.22 0.87
C ASP A 82 22.20 6.53 2.37
N GLU A 83 23.20 7.24 2.91
CA GLU A 83 23.25 7.71 4.30
C GLU A 83 22.06 8.61 4.69
N ASN A 84 21.47 9.31 3.71
CA ASN A 84 20.29 10.17 3.87
C ASN A 84 18.97 9.43 3.61
N ARG A 85 19.03 8.09 3.52
CA ARG A 85 17.87 7.22 3.30
C ARG A 85 17.12 7.55 2.01
N LYS A 86 17.83 7.95 0.95
CA LYS A 86 17.30 8.10 -0.42
C LYS A 86 17.64 6.87 -1.26
N PRO A 87 16.71 6.39 -2.10
CA PRO A 87 16.94 5.24 -2.97
C PRO A 87 17.95 5.60 -4.07
N VAL A 88 19.01 4.79 -4.20
CA VAL A 88 20.12 5.03 -5.15
C VAL A 88 20.00 4.15 -6.37
N ARG A 89 19.90 2.82 -6.18
CA ARG A 89 19.75 1.82 -7.24
C ARG A 89 19.05 0.56 -6.74
N VAL A 90 18.71 -0.34 -7.65
CA VAL A 90 18.20 -1.68 -7.34
C VAL A 90 19.37 -2.67 -7.31
N ASP A 91 19.64 -3.29 -6.16
CA ASP A 91 20.69 -4.32 -6.05
C ASP A 91 20.21 -5.66 -6.63
N ALA A 92 18.96 -6.02 -6.41
CA ALA A 92 18.42 -7.30 -6.86
C ALA A 92 16.93 -7.24 -7.21
N VAL A 93 16.56 -7.93 -8.28
CA VAL A 93 15.17 -8.16 -8.70
C VAL A 93 14.91 -9.66 -8.75
N VAL A 94 13.89 -10.11 -8.02
CA VAL A 94 13.38 -11.48 -8.10
C VAL A 94 12.02 -11.45 -8.75
N VAL A 95 11.82 -12.28 -9.79
CA VAL A 95 10.52 -12.52 -10.41
C VAL A 95 10.32 -14.02 -10.56
N SER A 96 9.27 -14.54 -9.92
CA SER A 96 8.82 -15.92 -10.12
C SER A 96 7.43 -15.89 -10.72
N THR A 97 7.26 -16.42 -11.92
CA THR A 97 5.99 -16.41 -12.64
C THR A 97 5.64 -17.79 -13.17
N GLN A 98 4.39 -18.16 -12.98
CA GLN A 98 3.81 -19.38 -13.51
C GLN A 98 3.72 -19.30 -15.03
N HIS A 99 4.00 -20.40 -15.71
CA HIS A 99 4.03 -20.46 -17.17
C HIS A 99 3.47 -21.77 -17.74
N SER A 100 3.25 -21.81 -19.06
CA SER A 100 2.91 -23.02 -19.79
C SER A 100 4.11 -23.97 -19.87
N GLU A 101 3.86 -25.24 -20.16
CA GLU A 101 4.93 -26.24 -20.29
C GLU A 101 5.79 -26.07 -21.56
N HIS A 102 5.35 -25.22 -22.49
CA HIS A 102 5.91 -25.12 -23.83
C HIS A 102 6.97 -24.03 -23.98
N VAL A 103 7.06 -23.08 -23.03
CA VAL A 103 8.10 -22.05 -23.06
C VAL A 103 9.40 -22.60 -22.48
N ASP A 104 10.51 -22.37 -23.17
CA ASP A 104 11.84 -22.69 -22.63
C ASP A 104 12.32 -21.59 -21.65
N ASN A 105 13.17 -21.98 -20.70
CA ASN A 105 13.64 -21.07 -19.65
C ASN A 105 14.45 -19.89 -20.19
N LYS A 106 15.18 -20.02 -21.31
CA LYS A 106 15.99 -18.92 -21.86
C LYS A 106 15.08 -17.84 -22.44
N LYS A 107 14.07 -18.25 -23.20
CA LYS A 107 13.04 -17.34 -23.72
C LYS A 107 12.28 -16.66 -22.60
N LEU A 108 11.80 -17.42 -21.61
CA LEU A 108 11.10 -16.86 -20.45
C LEU A 108 11.96 -15.83 -19.73
N HIS A 109 13.24 -16.13 -19.49
CA HIS A 109 14.16 -15.21 -18.83
C HIS A 109 14.34 -13.90 -19.62
N ALA A 110 14.60 -13.99 -20.92
CA ALA A 110 14.78 -12.82 -21.78
C ALA A 110 13.51 -11.95 -21.84
N ASP A 111 12.34 -12.58 -22.02
CA ASP A 111 11.05 -11.90 -22.13
C ASP A 111 10.67 -11.20 -20.81
N ILE A 112 10.90 -11.83 -19.65
CA ILE A 112 10.66 -11.20 -18.34
C ILE A 112 11.61 -10.03 -18.08
N LEU A 113 12.89 -10.19 -18.40
CA LEU A 113 13.86 -9.10 -18.25
C LEU A 113 13.44 -7.88 -19.08
N GLN A 114 13.13 -8.08 -20.36
CA GLN A 114 12.82 -7.00 -21.29
C GLN A 114 11.43 -6.39 -21.06
N HIS A 115 10.39 -7.23 -21.02
CA HIS A 115 9.00 -6.76 -21.07
C HIS A 115 8.37 -6.53 -19.70
N VAL A 116 9.00 -7.01 -18.63
CA VAL A 116 8.50 -6.84 -17.25
C VAL A 116 9.46 -6.00 -16.43
N ILE A 117 10.73 -6.39 -16.30
CA ILE A 117 11.66 -5.70 -15.38
C ILE A 117 12.08 -4.35 -15.94
N GLN A 118 12.73 -4.32 -17.10
CA GLN A 118 13.22 -3.09 -17.73
C GLN A 118 12.08 -2.14 -18.15
N ALA A 119 10.89 -2.68 -18.42
CA ALA A 119 9.71 -1.89 -18.72
C ALA A 119 9.04 -1.24 -17.49
N SER A 120 9.36 -1.71 -16.27
CA SER A 120 8.69 -1.25 -15.03
C SER A 120 9.62 -0.46 -14.10
N ILE A 121 10.91 -0.79 -14.09
CA ILE A 121 11.90 -0.13 -13.23
C ILE A 121 12.57 0.98 -14.06
N PRO A 122 12.56 2.25 -13.59
CA PRO A 122 13.26 3.34 -14.26
C PRO A 122 14.74 2.99 -14.50
N ALA A 123 15.24 3.24 -15.70
CA ALA A 123 16.61 2.89 -16.09
C ALA A 123 17.68 3.48 -15.15
N LYS A 124 17.43 4.64 -14.54
CA LYS A 124 18.32 5.26 -13.54
C LYS A 124 18.58 4.40 -12.29
N PHE A 125 17.74 3.40 -12.02
CA PHE A 125 17.90 2.48 -10.90
C PHE A 125 18.53 1.14 -11.29
N LEU A 126 18.80 0.90 -12.57
CA LEU A 126 19.37 -0.35 -13.08
C LEU A 126 20.77 -0.08 -13.64
N ASP A 127 21.72 -0.94 -13.30
CA ASP A 127 23.12 -0.88 -13.73
C ASP A 127 23.68 -2.28 -14.04
N GLU A 128 24.96 -2.36 -14.41
CA GLU A 128 25.65 -3.63 -14.68
C GLU A 128 25.73 -4.59 -13.47
N ASP A 129 25.65 -4.07 -12.25
CA ASP A 129 25.76 -4.85 -11.00
C ASP A 129 24.40 -5.37 -10.50
N THR A 130 23.31 -4.92 -11.10
CA THR A 130 21.95 -5.33 -10.73
C THR A 130 21.75 -6.83 -10.95
N LYS A 131 21.37 -7.57 -9.90
CA LYS A 131 21.16 -9.02 -9.95
C LYS A 131 19.74 -9.36 -10.36
N TYR A 132 19.59 -10.24 -11.34
CA TYR A 132 18.27 -10.70 -11.81
C TYR A 132 18.06 -12.18 -11.48
N HIS A 133 17.06 -12.47 -10.65
CA HIS A 133 16.63 -13.83 -10.31
C HIS A 133 15.26 -14.11 -10.91
N ILE A 134 15.24 -14.61 -12.16
CA ILE A 134 14.00 -14.92 -12.88
C ILE A 134 13.76 -16.42 -12.87
N ASN A 135 12.65 -16.86 -12.28
CA ASN A 135 12.31 -18.27 -12.04
C ASN A 135 13.53 -19.09 -11.56
N PRO A 136 14.13 -18.76 -10.40
CA PRO A 136 15.40 -19.36 -9.96
C PRO A 136 15.33 -20.89 -9.77
N THR A 137 14.15 -21.46 -9.55
CA THR A 137 13.92 -22.91 -9.48
C THR A 137 13.82 -23.57 -10.87
N GLY A 138 13.90 -22.79 -11.95
CA GLY A 138 13.68 -23.21 -13.32
C GLY A 138 12.20 -23.29 -13.68
N ARG A 139 11.54 -24.41 -13.33
CA ARG A 139 10.18 -24.72 -13.78
C ARG A 139 9.12 -24.28 -12.77
N PHE A 140 8.10 -23.55 -13.22
CA PHE A 140 6.92 -23.18 -12.43
C PHE A 140 5.63 -23.29 -13.27
N VAL A 141 5.15 -24.53 -13.46
CA VAL A 141 3.94 -24.81 -14.27
C VAL A 141 2.68 -24.92 -13.39
N VAL A 142 2.77 -25.67 -12.29
CA VAL A 142 1.66 -25.84 -11.33
C VAL A 142 1.68 -24.65 -10.38
N GLY A 143 0.57 -23.92 -10.28
CA GLY A 143 0.45 -22.71 -9.45
C GLY A 143 -1.00 -22.44 -9.04
N GLY A 144 -1.22 -21.32 -8.35
CA GLY A 144 -2.51 -20.99 -7.75
C GLY A 144 -2.95 -22.02 -6.69
N PRO A 145 -4.26 -22.15 -6.41
CA PRO A 145 -4.77 -23.04 -5.37
C PRO A 145 -4.42 -24.53 -5.53
N MET A 146 -4.03 -24.97 -6.73
CA MET A 146 -3.54 -26.33 -6.96
C MET A 146 -2.15 -26.56 -6.37
N GLY A 147 -1.31 -25.52 -6.32
CA GLY A 147 0.06 -25.59 -5.81
C GLY A 147 0.22 -25.07 -4.37
N ASP A 148 -0.62 -24.12 -3.93
CA ASP A 148 -0.51 -23.50 -2.61
C ASP A 148 -1.87 -22.97 -2.12
N THR A 149 -2.20 -23.18 -0.85
CA THR A 149 -3.49 -22.79 -0.27
C THR A 149 -3.52 -21.29 0.02
N GLY A 150 -4.50 -20.58 -0.56
CA GLY A 150 -4.72 -19.15 -0.31
C GLY A 150 -5.70 -18.89 0.83
N LEU A 151 -5.42 -17.87 1.66
CA LEU A 151 -6.34 -17.37 2.68
C LEU A 151 -6.39 -15.84 2.66
N THR A 152 -7.57 -15.26 2.91
CA THR A 152 -7.76 -13.82 3.08
C THR A 152 -6.87 -13.28 4.21
N GLY A 153 -6.24 -12.13 4.00
CA GLY A 153 -5.42 -11.47 5.04
C GLY A 153 -4.02 -12.06 5.23
N ARG A 154 -3.52 -12.91 4.32
CA ARG A 154 -2.13 -13.45 4.37
C ARG A 154 -1.12 -12.66 3.54
N LYS A 155 -1.46 -11.41 3.19
CA LYS A 155 -0.62 -10.49 2.38
C LYS A 155 -0.60 -9.07 2.93
N ILE A 156 -0.89 -8.87 4.23
CA ILE A 156 -1.04 -7.54 4.86
C ILE A 156 0.17 -6.60 4.67
N ILE A 157 1.40 -7.10 4.62
CA ILE A 157 2.58 -6.27 4.37
C ILE A 157 2.69 -5.87 2.89
N VAL A 158 2.27 -6.74 1.98
CA VAL A 158 2.16 -6.44 0.54
C VAL A 158 1.01 -5.48 0.29
N ASP A 159 -0.11 -5.64 0.99
CA ASP A 159 -1.27 -4.73 0.88
C ASP A 159 -0.95 -3.29 1.33
N THR A 160 0.12 -3.11 2.11
CA THR A 160 0.52 -1.83 2.73
C THR A 160 1.85 -1.29 2.21
N TYR A 161 2.92 -1.32 3.01
CA TYR A 161 4.14 -0.53 2.80
C TYR A 161 5.39 -1.39 2.56
N GLY A 162 5.23 -2.69 2.33
CA GLY A 162 6.35 -3.60 2.05
C GLY A 162 7.38 -3.71 3.18
N GLY A 163 6.99 -3.39 4.41
CA GLY A 163 7.85 -3.46 5.60
C GLY A 163 8.62 -2.17 5.94
N MET A 164 8.47 -1.09 5.16
CA MET A 164 9.12 0.21 5.47
C MET A 164 8.43 0.96 6.62
N GLY A 165 7.12 0.76 6.78
CA GLY A 165 6.35 1.25 7.92
C GLY A 165 5.87 0.08 8.80
N ARG A 166 5.37 0.40 9.98
CA ARG A 166 4.80 -0.56 10.93
C ARG A 166 3.42 -1.04 10.46
N HIS A 167 2.96 -2.15 11.03
CA HIS A 167 1.65 -2.72 10.74
C HIS A 167 1.01 -3.25 12.03
N GLY A 168 -0.27 -2.95 12.26
CA GLY A 168 -0.95 -3.31 13.52
C GLY A 168 -1.62 -4.69 13.52
N GLY A 169 -1.56 -5.40 12.39
CA GLY A 169 -1.96 -6.81 12.26
C GLY A 169 -3.31 -7.04 11.58
N GLY A 170 -4.19 -6.03 11.57
CA GLY A 170 -5.51 -6.10 10.93
C GLY A 170 -5.47 -6.25 9.42
N ALA A 171 -6.07 -7.31 8.87
CA ALA A 171 -6.27 -7.45 7.43
C ALA A 171 -7.39 -6.55 6.90
N PHE A 172 -7.33 -6.19 5.61
CA PHE A 172 -8.32 -5.29 5.00
C PHE A 172 -9.46 -6.04 4.30
N SER A 173 -9.16 -6.92 3.34
CA SER A 173 -10.16 -7.56 2.46
C SER A 173 -11.21 -8.36 3.24
N GLY A 174 -12.47 -8.31 2.78
CA GLY A 174 -13.61 -8.98 3.42
C GLY A 174 -14.32 -8.19 4.53
N LYS A 175 -13.79 -7.04 4.95
CA LYS A 175 -14.38 -6.19 6.01
C LYS A 175 -15.14 -5.00 5.44
N ASP A 176 -16.27 -4.63 6.03
CA ASP A 176 -16.94 -3.35 5.73
C ASP A 176 -16.25 -2.20 6.50
N PRO A 177 -16.49 -0.91 6.18
CA PRO A 177 -15.69 0.18 6.70
C PRO A 177 -15.99 0.55 8.17
N THR A 178 -16.95 -0.11 8.84
CA THR A 178 -17.09 -0.03 10.31
C THR A 178 -15.93 -0.70 11.04
N LYS A 179 -15.20 -1.60 10.36
CA LYS A 179 -14.03 -2.29 10.93
C LYS A 179 -12.81 -1.39 10.78
N VAL A 180 -12.34 -0.88 11.91
CA VAL A 180 -11.24 0.10 12.00
C VAL A 180 -9.94 -0.41 11.38
N ASP A 181 -9.73 -1.72 11.32
CA ASP A 181 -8.60 -2.33 10.59
C ASP A 181 -8.44 -1.78 9.17
N ARG A 182 -9.55 -1.54 8.47
CA ARG A 182 -9.54 -0.95 7.12
C ARG A 182 -9.66 0.56 7.19
N SER A 183 -10.72 1.08 7.81
CA SER A 183 -11.06 2.50 7.72
C SER A 183 -10.02 3.38 8.41
N ALA A 184 -9.55 3.01 9.60
CA ALA A 184 -8.50 3.76 10.30
C ALA A 184 -7.13 3.60 9.65
N ALA A 185 -6.80 2.44 9.06
CA ALA A 185 -5.57 2.31 8.26
C ALA A 185 -5.58 3.23 7.04
N TYR A 186 -6.73 3.37 6.36
CA TYR A 186 -6.88 4.30 5.25
C TYR A 186 -6.81 5.76 5.71
N MET A 187 -7.43 6.10 6.84
CA MET A 187 -7.33 7.44 7.42
C MET A 187 -5.88 7.77 7.81
N ALA A 188 -5.18 6.83 8.44
CA ALA A 188 -3.78 7.01 8.81
C ALA A 188 -2.89 7.24 7.57
N ARG A 189 -3.11 6.47 6.49
CA ARG A 189 -2.45 6.73 5.19
C ARG A 189 -2.76 8.13 4.67
N TYR A 190 -4.03 8.52 4.67
CA TYR A 190 -4.47 9.83 4.19
C TYR A 190 -3.80 10.97 4.98
N ILE A 191 -3.72 10.85 6.30
CA ILE A 191 -3.02 11.81 7.16
C ILE A 191 -1.53 11.85 6.83
N ALA A 192 -0.83 10.72 6.89
CA ALA A 192 0.61 10.65 6.64
C ALA A 192 0.97 11.24 5.27
N LYS A 193 0.20 10.89 4.24
CA LYS A 193 0.37 11.41 2.88
C LYS A 193 0.19 12.92 2.81
N ASN A 194 -0.85 13.47 3.46
CA ASN A 194 -1.07 14.92 3.51
C ASN A 194 0.01 15.67 4.28
N VAL A 195 0.57 15.08 5.35
CA VAL A 195 1.70 15.66 6.10
C VAL A 195 2.95 15.77 5.22
N VAL A 196 3.31 14.70 4.50
CA VAL A 196 4.47 14.72 3.59
C VAL A 196 4.22 15.63 2.38
N ALA A 197 3.02 15.58 1.79
CA ALA A 197 2.64 16.46 0.67
C ALA A 197 2.61 17.95 1.06
N ALA A 198 2.30 18.27 2.32
CA ALA A 198 2.40 19.62 2.86
C ALA A 198 3.86 20.10 3.03
N GLY A 199 4.84 19.22 2.85
CA GLY A 199 6.25 19.48 3.14
C GLY A 199 6.53 19.68 4.62
N LEU A 200 5.71 19.08 5.50
CA LEU A 200 5.90 19.14 6.95
C LEU A 200 6.83 18.04 7.47
N ALA A 201 7.12 17.03 6.66
CA ALA A 201 8.13 16.01 6.89
C ALA A 201 8.56 15.36 5.57
N GLU A 202 9.75 14.78 5.51
CA GLU A 202 10.14 13.94 4.35
C GLU A 202 9.54 12.54 4.41
N ARG A 203 9.31 12.04 5.62
CA ARG A 203 8.63 10.78 5.91
C ARG A 203 7.80 10.92 7.18
N CYS A 204 6.65 10.26 7.19
CA CYS A 204 5.68 10.36 8.27
C CYS A 204 5.00 9.01 8.48
N GLU A 205 4.93 8.58 9.73
CA GLU A 205 4.12 7.45 10.18
C GLU A 205 3.05 7.93 11.17
N VAL A 206 1.81 7.47 10.99
CA VAL A 206 0.68 7.81 11.84
C VAL A 206 0.14 6.53 12.46
N GLN A 207 0.00 6.49 13.77
CA GLN A 207 -0.66 5.39 14.48
C GLN A 207 -2.00 5.87 15.02
N LEU A 208 -3.06 5.09 14.77
CA LEU A 208 -4.37 5.25 15.39
C LEU A 208 -4.71 3.99 16.18
N ALA A 209 -5.24 4.14 17.39
CA ALA A 209 -5.66 3.01 18.22
C ALA A 209 -7.10 3.19 18.70
N TYR A 210 -7.86 2.09 18.76
CA TYR A 210 -9.28 2.08 19.16
C TYR A 210 -9.56 0.98 20.18
N ALA A 211 -10.62 1.21 20.97
CA ALA A 211 -11.26 0.21 21.80
C ALA A 211 -12.66 -0.09 21.24
N ILE A 212 -13.10 -1.35 21.31
CA ILE A 212 -14.40 -1.78 20.77
C ILE A 212 -15.56 -0.98 21.37
N GLY A 213 -16.49 -0.51 20.54
CA GLY A 213 -17.65 0.29 20.97
C GLY A 213 -17.34 1.74 21.38
N VAL A 214 -16.07 2.17 21.39
CA VAL A 214 -15.67 3.55 21.67
C VAL A 214 -15.49 4.31 20.35
N ALA A 215 -16.07 5.50 20.24
CA ALA A 215 -16.01 6.30 19.01
C ALA A 215 -14.66 7.04 18.86
N GLU A 216 -14.16 7.64 19.94
CA GLU A 216 -12.89 8.36 19.91
C GLU A 216 -11.70 7.40 19.94
N PRO A 217 -10.60 7.69 19.20
CA PRO A 217 -9.39 6.89 19.28
C PRO A 217 -8.75 7.01 20.67
N VAL A 218 -8.30 5.88 21.21
CA VAL A 218 -7.55 5.84 22.48
C VAL A 218 -6.09 6.29 22.32
N GLY A 219 -5.59 6.36 21.09
CA GLY A 219 -4.25 6.84 20.78
C GLY A 219 -4.14 7.43 19.38
N VAL A 220 -3.41 8.54 19.26
CA VAL A 220 -3.01 9.19 18.01
C VAL A 220 -1.55 9.58 18.17
N LEU A 221 -0.67 9.02 17.35
CA LEU A 221 0.77 9.29 17.37
C LEU A 221 1.23 9.64 15.95
N VAL A 222 2.10 10.63 15.82
CA VAL A 222 2.72 11.03 14.55
C VAL A 222 4.24 10.98 14.68
N GLU A 223 4.92 10.12 13.92
CA GLU A 223 6.38 9.98 13.92
C GLU A 223 6.94 10.48 12.58
N THR A 224 7.93 11.37 12.63
CA THR A 224 8.56 11.95 11.42
C THR A 224 9.99 11.49 11.20
N PHE A 225 10.51 10.63 12.08
CA PHE A 225 11.84 10.05 12.02
C PHE A 225 12.94 11.12 11.95
N GLY A 226 12.75 12.22 12.68
CA GLY A 226 13.66 13.37 12.68
C GLY A 226 13.60 14.25 11.43
N THR A 227 12.65 14.03 10.52
CA THR A 227 12.51 14.80 9.27
C THR A 227 11.44 15.90 9.33
N GLY A 228 10.81 16.10 10.48
CA GLY A 228 9.73 17.07 10.67
C GLY A 228 10.21 18.52 10.61
N ALA A 229 9.45 19.36 9.90
CA ALA A 229 9.66 20.82 9.84
C ALA A 229 9.06 21.56 11.05
N VAL A 230 8.22 20.89 11.83
CA VAL A 230 7.62 21.38 13.08
C VAL A 230 7.67 20.27 14.14
N SER A 231 7.40 20.61 15.41
CA SER A 231 7.43 19.63 16.49
C SER A 231 6.35 18.56 16.31
N GLN A 232 6.58 17.39 16.91
CA GLN A 232 5.63 16.28 16.88
C GLN A 232 4.30 16.65 17.54
N GLU A 233 4.32 17.37 18.66
CA GLU A 233 3.13 17.84 19.36
C GLU A 233 2.30 18.76 18.46
N LYS A 234 2.96 19.61 17.67
CA LYS A 234 2.28 20.47 16.71
C LYS A 234 1.62 19.67 15.60
N LEU A 235 2.27 18.62 15.09
CA LEU A 235 1.68 17.73 14.10
C LEU A 235 0.45 17.01 14.66
N GLU A 236 0.52 16.49 15.88
CA GLU A 236 -0.61 15.83 16.53
C GLU A 236 -1.81 16.78 16.71
N GLU A 237 -1.57 18.03 17.11
CA GLU A 237 -2.60 19.09 17.18
C GLU A 237 -3.24 19.33 15.80
N LEU A 238 -2.41 19.50 14.77
CA LEU A 238 -2.89 19.72 13.39
C LEU A 238 -3.70 18.53 12.88
N VAL A 239 -3.27 17.29 13.18
CA VAL A 239 -4.01 16.08 12.79
C VAL A 239 -5.39 16.07 13.46
N ARG A 240 -5.46 16.25 14.77
CA ARG A 240 -6.73 16.26 15.50
C ARG A 240 -7.67 17.38 15.04
N LYS A 241 -7.13 18.53 14.65
CA LYS A 241 -7.91 19.67 14.17
C LYS A 241 -8.47 19.48 12.75
N ASN A 242 -7.76 18.76 11.87
CA ASN A 242 -8.07 18.74 10.43
C ASN A 242 -8.73 17.44 9.94
N PHE A 243 -8.68 16.37 10.73
CA PHE A 243 -9.17 15.05 10.37
C PHE A 243 -10.17 14.52 11.39
N GLN A 244 -11.28 13.94 10.90
CA GLN A 244 -12.28 13.30 11.74
C GLN A 244 -11.87 11.85 12.03
N LEU A 245 -11.53 11.55 13.27
CA LEU A 245 -10.92 10.27 13.66
C LEU A 245 -11.92 9.26 14.26
N THR A 246 -13.18 9.61 14.44
CA THR A 246 -14.20 8.62 14.82
C THR A 246 -14.51 7.69 13.63
N PRO A 247 -14.93 6.43 13.84
CA PRO A 247 -15.28 5.52 12.75
C PRO A 247 -16.28 6.13 11.76
N LYS A 248 -17.33 6.79 12.27
CA LYS A 248 -18.31 7.52 11.45
C LYS A 248 -17.66 8.65 10.66
N GLY A 249 -16.86 9.49 11.33
CA GLY A 249 -16.18 10.62 10.69
C GLY A 249 -15.22 10.20 9.58
N ILE A 250 -14.50 9.08 9.78
CA ILE A 250 -13.63 8.48 8.77
C ILE A 250 -14.44 8.01 7.56
N ILE A 251 -15.52 7.25 7.80
CA ILE A 251 -16.39 6.72 6.75
C ILE A 251 -16.95 7.83 5.87
N GLU A 252 -17.40 8.93 6.49
CA GLU A 252 -17.96 10.10 5.79
C GLU A 252 -16.88 10.87 5.02
N SER A 253 -15.77 11.19 5.68
CA SER A 253 -14.65 11.93 5.08
C SER A 253 -14.09 11.22 3.84
N LEU A 254 -13.90 9.91 3.93
CA LEU A 254 -13.34 9.10 2.85
C LEU A 254 -14.42 8.47 1.94
N LYS A 255 -15.71 8.74 2.17
CA LYS A 255 -16.82 8.23 1.36
C LYS A 255 -16.76 6.71 1.18
N LEU A 256 -16.60 5.97 2.28
CA LEU A 256 -16.28 4.54 2.26
C LEU A 256 -17.49 3.61 2.04
N ARG A 257 -18.72 4.09 2.20
CA ARG A 257 -19.93 3.28 1.94
C ARG A 257 -20.26 3.20 0.44
N ARG A 258 -19.33 2.64 -0.34
CA ARG A 258 -19.42 2.42 -1.79
C ARG A 258 -18.75 1.09 -2.16
N PRO A 259 -19.16 0.42 -3.26
CA PRO A 259 -18.59 -0.87 -3.68
C PRO A 259 -17.24 -0.71 -4.41
N ILE A 260 -16.25 -0.13 -3.73
CA ILE A 260 -14.96 0.30 -4.34
C ILE A 260 -13.79 -0.68 -4.09
N TYR A 261 -13.97 -1.68 -3.24
CA TYR A 261 -12.87 -2.42 -2.62
C TYR A 261 -12.29 -3.55 -3.45
N ARG A 262 -13.01 -4.08 -4.45
CA ARG A 262 -12.48 -5.19 -5.26
C ARG A 262 -11.16 -4.81 -5.94
N LYS A 263 -11.01 -3.55 -6.34
CA LYS A 263 -9.79 -3.03 -6.97
C LYS A 263 -8.60 -2.97 -6.00
N THR A 264 -8.82 -2.91 -4.68
CA THR A 264 -7.74 -2.80 -3.68
C THR A 264 -7.11 -4.15 -3.34
N ALA A 265 -7.83 -5.26 -3.55
CA ALA A 265 -7.43 -6.60 -3.12
C ALA A 265 -6.25 -7.22 -3.88
N ALA A 266 -5.65 -6.48 -4.82
CA ALA A 266 -4.42 -6.83 -5.51
C ALA A 266 -3.64 -5.55 -5.84
N TYR A 267 -2.31 -5.67 -5.87
CA TYR A 267 -1.36 -4.60 -6.19
C TYR A 267 -1.38 -3.43 -5.18
N GLY A 268 -1.68 -3.72 -3.92
CA GLY A 268 -1.64 -2.76 -2.82
C GLY A 268 -2.90 -1.91 -2.69
N HIS A 269 -3.18 -1.52 -1.45
CA HIS A 269 -4.27 -0.60 -1.11
C HIS A 269 -3.86 0.88 -1.23
N PHE A 270 -2.56 1.17 -1.25
CA PHE A 270 -1.99 2.51 -1.19
C PHE A 270 -1.11 2.83 -2.41
N GLY A 271 -0.86 4.12 -2.65
CA GLY A 271 0.01 4.61 -3.73
C GLY A 271 -0.61 4.57 -5.13
N ARG A 272 -1.94 4.53 -5.24
CA ARG A 272 -2.64 4.35 -6.51
C ARG A 272 -3.54 5.53 -6.81
N ASN A 273 -3.34 6.14 -7.98
CA ASN A 273 -4.16 7.24 -8.46
C ASN A 273 -5.46 6.72 -9.11
N ASP A 274 -6.40 6.29 -8.28
CA ASP A 274 -7.75 5.88 -8.68
C ASP A 274 -8.76 6.77 -7.96
N LYS A 275 -9.74 7.33 -8.69
CA LYS A 275 -10.76 8.23 -8.14
C LYS A 275 -11.54 7.66 -6.96
N ASP A 276 -11.61 6.33 -6.84
CA ASP A 276 -12.31 5.69 -5.75
C ASP A 276 -11.49 5.65 -4.45
N PHE A 277 -10.17 5.77 -4.54
CA PHE A 277 -9.25 5.72 -3.40
C PHE A 277 -9.05 7.12 -2.83
N THR A 278 -10.11 7.63 -2.24
CA THR A 278 -10.20 8.95 -1.62
C THR A 278 -9.12 9.19 -0.56
N TRP A 279 -8.61 8.13 0.09
CA TRP A 279 -7.51 8.21 1.05
C TRP A 279 -6.14 8.52 0.41
N GLU A 280 -6.03 8.50 -0.92
CA GLU A 280 -4.82 8.92 -1.63
C GLU A 280 -4.84 10.40 -2.03
N ALA A 281 -5.91 11.15 -1.74
CA ALA A 281 -5.96 12.58 -2.00
C ALA A 281 -5.01 13.36 -1.07
N THR A 282 -4.53 14.51 -1.53
CA THR A 282 -3.65 15.43 -0.79
C THR A 282 -4.31 16.81 -0.59
N ASP A 283 -5.64 16.84 -0.48
CA ASP A 283 -6.45 18.05 -0.41
C ASP A 283 -6.33 18.81 0.93
N LYS A 284 -5.81 18.17 1.97
CA LYS A 284 -5.52 18.82 3.27
C LYS A 284 -4.13 19.43 3.33
N ALA A 285 -3.24 19.10 2.39
CA ALA A 285 -1.83 19.50 2.44
C ALA A 285 -1.63 21.02 2.51
N ALA A 286 -2.36 21.80 1.69
CA ALA A 286 -2.25 23.26 1.69
C ALA A 286 -2.67 23.87 3.03
N ALA A 287 -3.82 23.44 3.57
CA ALA A 287 -4.33 23.91 4.85
C ALA A 287 -3.41 23.52 6.03
N LEU A 288 -2.83 22.31 5.99
CA LEU A 288 -1.85 21.87 6.98
C LEU A 288 -0.60 22.75 6.95
N ARG A 289 -0.05 23.02 5.76
CA ARG A 289 1.12 23.88 5.60
C ARG A 289 0.86 25.29 6.13
N GLU A 290 -0.28 25.88 5.79
CA GLU A 290 -0.68 27.22 6.25
C GLU A 290 -0.78 27.27 7.79
N GLN A 291 -1.50 26.32 8.40
CA GLN A 291 -1.68 26.26 9.86
C GLN A 291 -0.38 25.94 10.62
N ALA A 292 0.58 25.28 9.97
CA ALA A 292 1.89 25.01 10.55
C ALA A 292 2.83 26.24 10.52
N GLY A 293 2.50 27.28 9.76
CA GLY A 293 3.32 28.49 9.66
C GLY A 293 4.66 28.30 8.93
N VAL A 294 4.82 27.20 8.18
CA VAL A 294 6.04 26.92 7.42
C VAL A 294 6.02 27.73 6.12
N LYS A 295 7.01 28.62 5.93
CA LYS A 295 7.17 29.37 4.67
C LYS A 295 7.37 28.39 3.51
N ALA A 296 6.77 28.70 2.35
CA ALA A 296 6.91 27.85 1.17
C ALA A 296 8.40 27.57 0.89
N ALA A 297 8.79 26.30 0.91
CA ALA A 297 10.08 25.91 0.36
C ALA A 297 10.05 26.28 -1.12
N ASN A 298 10.94 27.18 -1.55
CA ASN A 298 11.19 27.49 -2.95
C ASN A 298 11.60 26.18 -3.64
N HIS A 299 10.65 25.43 -4.17
CA HIS A 299 10.96 24.42 -5.17
C HIS A 299 11.44 25.18 -6.39
N MET A 300 12.76 25.21 -6.57
CA MET A 300 13.36 25.59 -7.84
C MET A 300 12.73 24.70 -8.90
N THR A 301 11.90 25.32 -9.73
CA THR A 301 11.47 24.78 -11.00
C THR A 301 12.74 24.44 -11.79
N ALA A 302 13.07 23.14 -11.83
CA ALA A 302 14.04 22.62 -12.76
C ALA A 302 13.58 23.06 -14.16
N THR A 303 14.36 23.97 -14.72
CA THR A 303 14.04 24.69 -15.95
C THR A 303 14.58 23.87 -17.11
N LYS A 304 13.65 23.44 -17.97
CA LYS A 304 13.83 22.87 -19.33
C LYS A 304 14.47 21.49 -19.47
#